data_AF-A0A9X7NYL3-F1
#
_entry.id   AF-A0A9X7NYL3-F1
#
_cell.length_a   1.000
_cell.length_b   1.000
_cell.length_c   1.000
_cell.angle_alpha   90.00
_cell.angle_beta   90.00
_cell.angle_gamma   90.00
#
_symmetry.space_group_name_H-M   'P 1'
#
loop_
_entity.id
_entity.type
_entity.pdbx_description
1 polymer ?
#
loop_
_entity_poly.entity_id
_entity_poly.type
_entity_poly.pdbx_seq_one_letter_code
_entity_poly.pdbx_strand_id
1 'polypeptide(L)'
;MDESTFLSTLTRTVGALHRAGVPFALAGGAAVYARGGPHSHHDIDLLVEPSEAERAAIVLAEAGMSRVQPPEDWLLKVFDGAVLVDLIHHLGEIPISADTISNAPPIQVGSVIVRVITATDLMVQKLAVLDCHRCDFAELLIVARILREQVDWPQVRRRLRNSPFAEAFWHLLCGLSIVDDDHTAQPQPPAHLVAVVRRRLAEDPEIGELGIGIEIDDDSVWLTGSVNGPQRRATIESAVRRIVGARNVINEIEVVQLFEPAEQVTG
;
A
#
# COMPACT_ATOMS: atom_id res chain seq x y z
N MET A 1 25.33 3.37 -11.06
CA MET A 1 25.73 2.64 -12.28
C MET A 1 25.18 3.38 -13.49
N ASP A 2 25.91 3.46 -14.61
CA ASP A 2 25.37 3.99 -15.87
C ASP A 2 24.56 2.93 -16.63
N GLU A 3 23.69 3.39 -17.54
CA GLU A 3 22.78 2.52 -18.29
C GLU A 3 23.50 1.50 -19.18
N SER A 4 24.64 1.86 -19.76
CA SER A 4 25.40 0.96 -20.64
C SER A 4 25.98 -0.23 -19.89
N THR A 5 26.49 0.02 -18.68
CA THR A 5 27.02 -0.98 -17.77
C THR A 5 25.90 -1.89 -17.28
N PHE A 6 24.76 -1.30 -16.88
CA PHE A 6 23.56 -2.04 -16.50
C PHE A 6 23.09 -3.00 -17.61
N LEU A 7 22.91 -2.49 -18.84
CA LEU A 7 22.46 -3.31 -19.98
C LEU A 7 23.48 -4.38 -20.36
N SER A 8 24.78 -4.07 -20.30
CA SER A 8 25.84 -5.04 -20.58
C SER A 8 25.80 -6.22 -19.60
N THR A 9 25.76 -5.93 -18.29
CA THR A 9 25.67 -7.00 -17.27
C THR A 9 24.36 -7.76 -17.39
N LEU A 10 23.23 -7.08 -17.59
CA LEU A 10 21.94 -7.74 -17.81
C LEU A 10 21.99 -8.71 -18.99
N THR A 11 22.52 -8.28 -20.14
CA THR A 11 22.66 -9.12 -21.33
C THR A 11 23.54 -10.35 -21.07
N ARG A 12 24.67 -10.18 -20.37
CA ARG A 12 25.55 -11.30 -20.02
C ARG A 12 24.89 -12.30 -19.07
N THR A 13 24.25 -11.80 -18.03
CA THR A 13 23.55 -12.60 -17.02
C THR A 13 22.41 -13.39 -17.66
N VAL A 14 21.52 -12.71 -18.39
CA VAL A 14 20.39 -13.35 -19.09
C VAL A 14 20.89 -14.39 -20.10
N GLY A 15 21.91 -14.05 -20.89
CA GLY A 15 22.48 -14.96 -21.89
C GLY A 15 23.15 -16.20 -21.29
N ALA A 16 23.75 -16.11 -20.10
CA ALA A 16 24.31 -17.25 -19.40
C ALA A 16 23.21 -18.18 -18.88
N LEU A 17 22.24 -17.64 -18.15
CA LEU A 17 21.14 -18.41 -17.56
C LEU A 17 20.24 -19.06 -18.61
N HIS A 18 19.94 -18.36 -19.72
CA HIS A 18 19.18 -18.93 -20.84
C HIS A 18 19.89 -20.11 -21.50
N ARG A 19 21.20 -20.01 -21.76
CA ARG A 19 21.98 -21.12 -22.35
C ARG A 19 22.03 -22.33 -21.42
N ALA A 20 22.05 -22.10 -20.12
CA ALA A 20 22.02 -23.17 -19.13
C ALA A 20 20.62 -23.72 -18.84
N GLY A 21 19.55 -23.13 -19.40
CA GLY A 21 18.17 -23.54 -19.17
C GLY A 21 17.71 -23.33 -17.72
N VAL A 22 18.24 -22.33 -17.03
CA VAL A 22 17.81 -21.96 -15.67
C VAL A 22 16.55 -21.09 -15.76
N PRO A 23 15.45 -21.44 -15.09
CA PRO A 23 14.27 -20.57 -14.98
C PRO A 23 14.54 -19.39 -14.04
N PHE A 24 14.23 -18.17 -14.49
CA PHE A 24 14.33 -16.97 -13.66
C PHE A 24 13.40 -15.85 -14.18
N ALA A 25 13.17 -14.84 -13.35
CA ALA A 25 12.47 -13.61 -13.73
C ALA A 25 13.18 -12.36 -13.19
N LEU A 26 13.25 -11.29 -13.99
CA LEU A 26 13.79 -9.99 -13.60
C LEU A 26 12.83 -9.28 -12.63
N ALA A 27 13.37 -8.73 -11.55
CA ALA A 27 12.66 -8.03 -10.49
C ALA A 27 13.30 -6.68 -10.13
N GLY A 28 12.85 -6.10 -9.02
CA GLY A 28 13.42 -4.90 -8.41
C GLY A 28 13.54 -3.70 -9.36
N GLY A 29 14.63 -2.93 -9.24
CA GLY A 29 14.85 -1.73 -10.06
C GLY A 29 14.94 -2.03 -11.56
N ALA A 30 15.53 -3.17 -11.92
CA ALA A 30 15.65 -3.60 -13.31
C ALA A 30 14.28 -3.92 -13.95
N ALA A 31 13.33 -4.45 -13.17
CA ALA A 31 11.95 -4.65 -13.63
C ALA A 31 11.18 -3.32 -13.77
N VAL A 32 11.46 -2.32 -12.93
CA VAL A 32 10.90 -0.96 -13.12
C VAL A 32 11.38 -0.38 -14.44
N TYR A 33 12.68 -0.49 -14.74
CA TYR A 33 13.26 -0.05 -16.01
C TYR A 33 12.62 -0.74 -17.22
N ALA A 34 12.53 -2.08 -17.17
CA ALA A 34 11.90 -2.88 -18.23
C ALA A 34 10.44 -2.48 -18.51
N ARG A 35 9.78 -1.84 -17.56
CA ARG A 35 8.38 -1.39 -17.63
C ARG A 35 8.23 0.11 -17.88
N GLY A 36 9.31 0.80 -18.27
CA GLY A 36 9.29 2.20 -18.69
C GLY A 36 9.75 3.20 -17.62
N GLY A 37 10.29 2.74 -16.50
CA GLY A 37 10.91 3.60 -15.50
C GLY A 37 12.40 3.87 -15.74
N PRO A 38 13.06 4.61 -14.83
CA PRO A 38 14.50 4.85 -14.90
C PRO A 38 15.29 3.56 -14.68
N HIS A 39 16.53 3.51 -15.19
CA HIS A 39 17.42 2.38 -14.97
C HIS A 39 17.83 2.26 -13.49
N SER A 40 18.07 1.02 -13.04
CA SER A 40 18.59 0.78 -11.68
C SER A 40 20.01 1.30 -11.57
N HIS A 41 20.32 2.01 -10.48
CA HIS A 41 21.67 2.46 -10.18
C HIS A 41 22.43 1.53 -9.22
N HIS A 42 21.75 0.54 -8.64
CA HIS A 42 22.24 -0.28 -7.53
C HIS A 42 22.65 -1.68 -8.01
N ASP A 43 21.67 -2.52 -8.28
CA ASP A 43 21.79 -3.95 -8.52
C ASP A 43 20.79 -4.43 -9.59
N ILE A 44 20.98 -5.69 -10.00
CA ILE A 44 20.07 -6.45 -10.87
C ILE A 44 19.47 -7.59 -10.05
N ASP A 45 18.18 -7.50 -9.74
CA ASP A 45 17.46 -8.53 -9.01
C ASP A 45 16.88 -9.59 -9.95
N LEU A 46 17.19 -10.85 -9.70
CA LEU A 46 16.61 -12.00 -10.38
C LEU A 46 15.92 -12.91 -9.37
N LEU A 47 14.65 -13.23 -9.64
CA LEU A 47 13.93 -14.27 -8.92
C LEU A 47 14.25 -15.63 -9.50
N VAL A 48 14.65 -16.56 -8.64
CA VAL A 48 14.95 -17.96 -8.97
C VAL A 48 14.30 -18.87 -7.93
N GLU A 49 13.92 -20.08 -8.32
CA GLU A 49 13.45 -21.06 -7.33
C GLU A 49 14.59 -21.45 -6.38
N PRO A 50 14.31 -21.75 -5.09
CA PRO A 50 15.34 -22.20 -4.15
C PRO A 50 16.19 -23.37 -4.64
N SER A 51 15.58 -24.32 -5.37
CA SER A 51 16.29 -25.46 -5.96
C SER A 51 17.24 -25.09 -7.10
N GLU A 52 17.02 -23.94 -7.75
CA GLU A 52 17.82 -23.47 -8.89
C GLU A 52 18.83 -22.38 -8.50
N ALA A 53 18.72 -21.79 -7.31
CA ALA A 53 19.57 -20.67 -6.87
C ALA A 53 21.06 -20.99 -6.95
N GLU A 54 21.48 -22.13 -6.40
CA GLU A 54 22.88 -22.56 -6.40
C GLU A 54 23.39 -22.82 -7.83
N ARG A 55 22.57 -23.47 -8.66
CA ARG A 55 22.89 -23.72 -10.07
C ARG A 55 23.02 -22.42 -10.85
N ALA A 56 22.13 -21.47 -10.63
CA ALA A 56 22.19 -20.14 -11.24
C ALA A 56 23.50 -19.42 -10.88
N ALA A 57 23.89 -19.44 -9.60
CA ALA A 57 25.14 -18.84 -9.15
C ALA A 57 26.39 -19.49 -9.79
N ILE A 58 26.40 -20.83 -9.89
CA ILE A 58 27.49 -21.57 -10.56
C ILE A 58 27.58 -21.19 -12.05
N VAL A 59 26.45 -21.18 -12.76
CA VAL A 59 26.40 -20.81 -14.19
C VAL A 59 26.93 -19.39 -14.43
N LEU A 60 26.57 -18.45 -13.57
CA LEU A 60 27.08 -17.08 -13.67
C LEU A 60 28.58 -17.01 -13.35
N ALA A 61 29.05 -17.79 -12.38
CA ALA A 61 30.48 -17.89 -12.09
C ALA A 61 31.28 -18.45 -13.26
N GLU A 62 30.78 -19.51 -13.93
CA GLU A 62 31.35 -20.07 -15.15
C GLU A 62 31.34 -19.07 -16.32
N ALA A 63 30.42 -18.11 -16.33
CA ALA A 63 30.38 -16.99 -17.27
C ALA A 63 31.36 -15.85 -16.92
N GLY A 64 32.25 -16.06 -15.94
CA GLY A 64 33.29 -15.12 -15.53
C GLY A 64 32.86 -14.09 -14.49
N MET A 65 31.72 -14.30 -13.81
CA MET A 65 31.28 -13.45 -12.71
C MET A 65 31.82 -13.95 -11.37
N SER A 66 31.93 -13.07 -10.38
CA SER A 66 32.45 -13.43 -9.06
C SER A 66 31.31 -13.71 -8.09
N ARG A 67 31.18 -14.97 -7.66
CA ARG A 67 30.21 -15.34 -6.62
C ARG A 67 30.69 -14.90 -5.24
N VAL A 68 29.78 -14.41 -4.42
CA VAL A 68 29.97 -14.15 -2.99
C VAL A 68 28.87 -14.86 -2.21
N GLN A 69 29.22 -15.54 -1.12
CA GLN A 69 28.22 -16.07 -0.19
C GLN A 69 27.86 -14.98 0.82
N PRO A 70 26.62 -14.45 0.77
CA PRO A 70 26.16 -13.47 1.75
C PRO A 70 25.81 -14.17 3.09
N PRO A 71 25.81 -13.46 4.23
CA PRO A 71 25.22 -13.96 5.47
C PRO A 71 23.70 -14.13 5.38
N GLU A 72 23.05 -13.43 4.45
CA GLU A 72 21.64 -13.56 4.13
C GLU A 72 21.28 -14.98 3.61
N ASP A 73 20.17 -15.53 4.08
CA ASP A 73 19.66 -16.88 3.74
C ASP A 73 18.54 -16.87 2.68
N TRP A 74 18.21 -15.70 2.15
CA TRP A 74 17.12 -15.49 1.19
C TRP A 74 17.59 -15.19 -0.24
N LEU A 75 18.90 -14.96 -0.45
CA LEU A 75 19.50 -14.73 -1.76
C LEU A 75 20.94 -15.26 -1.86
N LEU A 76 21.45 -15.31 -3.10
CA LEU A 76 22.88 -15.43 -3.40
C LEU A 76 23.35 -14.20 -4.18
N LYS A 77 24.62 -13.81 -4.01
CA LYS A 77 25.19 -12.62 -4.65
C LYS A 77 26.23 -13.00 -5.70
N VAL A 78 26.14 -12.40 -6.88
CA VAL A 78 27.12 -12.57 -7.96
C VAL A 78 27.49 -11.20 -8.50
N PHE A 79 28.77 -10.98 -8.81
CA PHE A 79 29.28 -9.71 -9.31
C PHE A 79 29.81 -9.82 -10.74
N ASP A 80 29.33 -8.96 -11.63
CA ASP A 80 29.98 -8.71 -12.91
C ASP A 80 30.79 -7.41 -12.83
N GLY A 81 32.09 -7.54 -12.56
CA GLY A 81 32.92 -6.40 -12.20
C GLY A 81 32.40 -5.74 -10.92
N ALA A 82 31.88 -4.51 -11.02
CA ALA A 82 31.31 -3.76 -9.90
C ALA A 82 29.78 -3.88 -9.80
N VAL A 83 29.12 -4.52 -10.77
CA VAL A 83 27.66 -4.66 -10.80
C VAL A 83 27.24 -5.87 -10.00
N LEU A 84 26.38 -5.65 -9.00
CA LEU A 84 25.77 -6.72 -8.22
C LEU A 84 24.56 -7.31 -8.95
N VAL A 85 24.50 -8.63 -8.97
CA VAL A 85 23.35 -9.43 -9.40
C VAL A 85 22.88 -10.26 -8.20
N ASP A 86 21.69 -9.95 -7.73
CA ASP A 86 21.05 -10.64 -6.60
C ASP A 86 20.16 -11.77 -7.13
N LEU A 87 20.47 -13.01 -6.72
CA LEU A 87 19.69 -14.21 -7.01
C LEU A 87 18.75 -14.48 -5.84
N ILE A 88 17.58 -13.86 -5.87
CA ILE A 88 16.57 -13.90 -4.81
C ILE A 88 15.76 -15.18 -4.93
N HIS A 89 15.79 -16.00 -3.88
CA HIS A 89 15.02 -17.25 -3.83
C HIS A 89 13.96 -17.29 -2.73
N HIS A 90 13.97 -16.32 -1.81
CA HIS A 90 12.85 -16.04 -0.90
C HIS A 90 12.53 -14.55 -0.86
N LEU A 91 11.24 -14.23 -0.72
CA LEU A 91 10.72 -12.89 -0.43
C LEU A 91 10.18 -12.88 1.00
N GLY A 92 11.00 -12.40 1.94
CA GLY A 92 10.76 -12.66 3.36
C GLY A 92 10.80 -14.17 3.60
N GLU A 93 9.75 -14.72 4.21
CA GLU A 93 9.63 -16.16 4.47
C GLU A 93 9.02 -16.95 3.30
N ILE A 94 8.64 -16.28 2.20
CA ILE A 94 7.92 -16.91 1.09
C ILE A 94 8.91 -17.34 0.01
N PRO A 95 9.04 -18.65 -0.30
CA PRO A 95 9.90 -19.10 -1.39
C PRO A 95 9.37 -18.64 -2.75
N ILE A 96 10.27 -18.30 -3.66
CA ILE A 96 9.92 -18.08 -5.07
C ILE A 96 9.46 -19.40 -5.68
N SER A 97 8.25 -19.41 -6.25
CA SER A 97 7.68 -20.57 -6.92
C SER A 97 7.95 -20.58 -8.43
N ALA A 98 7.96 -21.76 -9.04
CA ALA A 98 7.92 -21.93 -10.49
C ALA A 98 6.81 -21.09 -11.15
N ASP A 99 5.64 -20.99 -10.51
CA ASP A 99 4.51 -20.19 -11.01
C ASP A 99 4.82 -18.68 -11.00
N THR A 100 5.56 -18.18 -10.01
CA THR A 100 5.98 -16.77 -9.98
C THR A 100 6.83 -16.43 -11.21
N ILE A 101 7.70 -17.36 -11.61
CA ILE A 101 8.58 -17.20 -12.77
C ILE A 101 7.81 -17.44 -14.08
N SER A 102 7.02 -18.51 -14.17
CA SER A 102 6.36 -18.91 -15.42
C SER A 102 5.23 -17.95 -15.84
N ASN A 103 4.54 -17.34 -14.87
CA ASN A 103 3.52 -16.32 -15.10
C ASN A 103 4.11 -14.94 -15.48
N ALA A 104 5.40 -14.71 -15.24
CA ALA A 104 6.04 -13.46 -15.61
C ALA A 104 6.14 -13.34 -17.16
N PRO A 105 5.60 -12.26 -17.76
CA PRO A 105 5.60 -12.10 -19.21
C PRO A 105 7.03 -11.86 -19.75
N PRO A 106 7.35 -12.34 -20.96
CA PRO A 106 8.59 -11.99 -21.63
C PRO A 106 8.53 -10.52 -22.11
N ILE A 107 9.58 -9.75 -21.81
CA ILE A 107 9.74 -8.34 -22.19
C ILE A 107 11.13 -8.15 -22.82
N GLN A 108 11.22 -7.32 -23.85
CA GLN A 108 12.49 -6.90 -24.43
C GLN A 108 13.16 -5.86 -23.52
N VAL A 109 14.39 -6.12 -23.07
CA VAL A 109 15.21 -5.18 -22.28
C VAL A 109 16.57 -5.07 -22.95
N GLY A 110 16.86 -3.92 -23.55
CA GLY A 110 18.05 -3.76 -24.38
C GLY A 110 18.06 -4.77 -25.54
N SER A 111 19.06 -5.65 -25.56
CA SER A 111 19.23 -6.68 -26.61
C SER A 111 18.68 -8.07 -26.24
N VAL A 112 18.15 -8.25 -25.02
CA VAL A 112 17.65 -9.54 -24.55
C VAL A 112 16.14 -9.53 -24.34
N ILE A 113 15.51 -10.67 -24.59
CA ILE A 113 14.15 -10.95 -24.12
C ILE A 113 14.29 -11.68 -22.80
N VAL A 114 13.61 -11.24 -21.75
CA VAL A 114 13.68 -11.87 -20.42
C VAL A 114 12.28 -11.85 -19.79
N ARG A 115 11.97 -12.83 -18.93
CA ARG A 115 10.75 -12.78 -18.13
C ARG A 115 10.88 -11.68 -17.08
N VAL A 116 9.89 -10.81 -16.97
CA VAL A 116 9.89 -9.71 -16.01
C VAL A 116 8.65 -9.83 -15.13
N ILE A 117 8.80 -9.81 -13.81
CA ILE A 117 7.66 -9.93 -12.89
C ILE A 117 6.58 -8.89 -13.22
N THR A 118 5.31 -9.24 -12.97
CA THR A 118 4.20 -8.33 -13.26
C THR A 118 4.35 -7.01 -12.50
N ALA A 119 3.84 -5.91 -13.05
CA ALA A 119 3.88 -4.61 -12.34
C ALA A 119 3.18 -4.71 -10.98
N THR A 120 2.10 -5.50 -10.91
CA THR A 120 1.39 -5.78 -9.67
C THR A 120 2.25 -6.52 -8.65
N ASP A 121 2.92 -7.61 -9.05
CA ASP A 121 3.81 -8.35 -8.14
C ASP A 121 4.99 -7.51 -7.70
N LEU A 122 5.56 -6.71 -8.60
CA LEU A 122 6.64 -5.76 -8.29
C LEU A 122 6.19 -4.74 -7.23
N MET A 123 5.01 -4.16 -7.38
CA MET A 123 4.45 -3.23 -6.40
C MET A 123 4.18 -3.92 -5.06
N VAL A 124 3.63 -5.14 -5.07
CA VAL A 124 3.43 -5.93 -3.86
C VAL A 124 4.75 -6.19 -3.14
N GLN A 125 5.79 -6.63 -3.85
CA GLN A 125 7.11 -6.90 -3.26
C GLN A 125 7.71 -5.64 -2.62
N LYS A 126 7.65 -4.51 -3.33
CA LYS A 126 8.19 -3.23 -2.85
C LYS A 126 7.47 -2.70 -1.60
N LEU A 127 6.17 -2.92 -1.48
CA LEU A 127 5.40 -2.50 -0.31
C LEU A 127 5.46 -3.51 0.85
N ALA A 128 5.68 -4.80 0.56
CA ALA A 128 5.73 -5.85 1.58
C ALA A 128 6.95 -5.76 2.50
N VAL A 129 8.03 -5.12 2.07
CA VAL A 129 9.27 -4.95 2.85
C VAL A 129 9.24 -3.74 3.79
N LEU A 130 8.13 -3.00 3.84
CA LEU A 130 8.03 -1.79 4.64
C LEU A 130 7.85 -2.10 6.12
N ASP A 131 8.69 -1.48 6.94
CA ASP A 131 8.63 -1.54 8.41
C ASP A 131 9.12 -0.22 9.04
N CYS A 132 9.24 -0.18 10.37
CA CYS A 132 9.69 1.02 11.07
C CYS A 132 11.16 1.41 10.80
N HIS A 133 11.97 0.49 10.27
CA HIS A 133 13.35 0.71 9.86
C HIS A 133 13.50 1.01 8.37
N ARG A 134 12.51 0.62 7.56
CA ARG A 134 12.49 0.74 6.10
C ARG A 134 11.13 1.25 5.66
N CYS A 135 10.96 2.57 5.70
CA CYS A 135 9.74 3.23 5.21
C CYS A 135 10.09 4.47 4.40
N ASP A 136 10.42 4.28 3.12
CA ASP A 136 10.62 5.37 2.16
C ASP A 136 9.50 5.38 1.12
N PHE A 137 8.51 6.25 1.33
CA PHE A 137 7.42 6.44 0.37
C PHE A 137 7.82 7.27 -0.85
N ALA A 138 8.89 8.07 -0.79
CA ALA A 138 9.26 8.95 -1.89
C ALA A 138 9.66 8.15 -3.13
N GLU A 139 10.52 7.15 -2.96
CA GLU A 139 10.91 6.25 -4.06
C GLU A 139 9.72 5.43 -4.58
N LEU A 140 8.90 4.93 -3.66
CA LEU A 140 7.72 4.13 -4.02
C LEU A 140 6.67 4.93 -4.80
N LEU A 141 6.48 6.20 -4.47
CA LEU A 141 5.57 7.08 -5.21
C LEU A 141 5.99 7.27 -6.67
N ILE A 142 7.29 7.40 -6.91
CA ILE A 142 7.83 7.51 -8.28
C ILE A 142 7.50 6.24 -9.06
N VAL A 143 7.77 5.07 -8.48
CA VAL A 143 7.46 3.78 -9.10
C VAL A 143 5.96 3.61 -9.34
N ALA A 144 5.13 3.96 -8.35
CA ALA A 144 3.67 3.89 -8.46
C ALA A 144 3.13 4.77 -9.59
N ARG A 145 3.65 5.98 -9.77
CA ARG A 145 3.27 6.88 -10.87
C ARG A 145 3.67 6.32 -12.24
N ILE A 146 4.89 5.81 -12.37
CA ILE A 146 5.39 5.24 -13.63
C ILE A 146 4.56 4.02 -14.04
N LEU A 147 4.23 3.16 -13.08
CA LEU A 147 3.58 1.88 -13.33
C LEU A 147 2.05 1.94 -13.19
N ARG A 148 1.46 3.13 -12.97
CA ARG A 148 0.04 3.34 -12.64
C ARG A 148 -0.90 2.46 -13.46
N GLU A 149 -0.79 2.54 -14.79
CA GLU A 149 -1.70 1.84 -15.72
C GLU A 149 -1.42 0.34 -15.88
N GLN A 150 -0.27 -0.13 -15.37
CA GLN A 150 0.15 -1.53 -15.48
C GLN A 150 -0.19 -2.33 -14.21
N VAL A 151 -0.42 -1.65 -13.09
CA VAL A 151 -0.65 -2.27 -11.78
C VAL A 151 -2.14 -2.55 -11.59
N ASP A 152 -2.47 -3.79 -11.23
CA ASP A 152 -3.79 -4.15 -10.69
C ASP A 152 -3.85 -3.71 -9.22
N TRP A 153 -4.25 -2.46 -9.01
CA TRP A 153 -4.34 -1.82 -7.71
C TRP A 153 -5.30 -2.54 -6.73
N PRO A 154 -6.50 -3.00 -7.13
CA PRO A 154 -7.34 -3.84 -6.28
C PRO A 154 -6.62 -5.10 -5.78
N GLN A 155 -5.84 -5.77 -6.63
CA GLN A 155 -5.05 -6.93 -6.23
C GLN A 155 -3.95 -6.56 -5.22
N VAL A 156 -3.22 -5.45 -5.43
CA VAL A 156 -2.21 -4.96 -4.46
C VAL A 156 -2.85 -4.75 -3.09
N ARG A 157 -3.96 -3.99 -3.04
CA ARG A 157 -4.68 -3.66 -1.81
C ARG A 157 -5.15 -4.93 -1.08
N ARG A 158 -5.73 -5.89 -1.80
CA ARG A 158 -6.19 -7.18 -1.23
C ARG A 158 -5.05 -7.99 -0.62
N ARG A 159 -3.89 -8.05 -1.28
CA ARG A 159 -2.72 -8.82 -0.83
C ARG A 159 -2.04 -8.20 0.38
N LEU A 160 -2.07 -6.86 0.48
CA LEU A 160 -1.38 -6.12 1.55
C LEU A 160 -2.33 -5.51 2.60
N ARG A 161 -3.59 -5.95 2.65
CA ARG A 161 -4.63 -5.43 3.56
C ARG A 161 -4.29 -5.47 5.06
N ASN A 162 -3.28 -6.24 5.46
CA ASN A 162 -2.84 -6.37 6.84
C ASN A 162 -1.56 -5.56 7.14
N SER A 163 -1.04 -4.78 6.19
CA SER A 163 0.13 -3.92 6.38
C SER A 163 -0.31 -2.48 6.62
N PRO A 164 -0.11 -1.91 7.83
CA PRO A 164 -0.41 -0.51 8.12
C PRO A 164 0.37 0.45 7.23
N PHE A 165 1.59 0.08 6.81
CA PHE A 165 2.39 0.87 5.89
C PHE A 165 1.79 0.90 4.47
N ALA A 166 1.32 -0.26 3.97
CA ALA A 166 0.66 -0.32 2.68
C ALA A 166 -0.69 0.42 2.69
N GLU A 167 -1.43 0.37 3.81
CA GLU A 167 -2.67 1.13 4.01
C GLU A 167 -2.39 2.64 3.98
N ALA A 168 -1.37 3.12 4.70
CA ALA A 168 -0.97 4.53 4.66
C ALA A 168 -0.54 4.96 3.25
N PHE A 169 0.21 4.11 2.54
CA PHE A 169 0.62 4.37 1.16
C PHE A 169 -0.58 4.43 0.21
N TRP A 170 -1.58 3.56 0.38
CA TRP A 170 -2.83 3.61 -0.40
C TRP A 170 -3.54 4.95 -0.28
N HIS A 171 -3.72 5.46 0.93
CA HIS A 171 -4.31 6.79 1.15
C HIS A 171 -3.51 7.90 0.47
N LEU A 172 -2.19 7.80 0.46
CA LEU A 172 -1.33 8.74 -0.25
C LEU A 172 -1.53 8.64 -1.77
N LEU A 173 -1.68 7.44 -2.34
CA LEU A 173 -1.98 7.27 -3.75
C LEU A 173 -3.33 7.89 -4.14
N CYS A 174 -4.39 7.68 -3.35
CA CYS A 174 -5.71 8.30 -3.57
C CYS A 174 -5.63 9.83 -3.47
N GLY A 175 -5.04 10.35 -2.38
CA GLY A 175 -4.92 11.79 -2.13
C GLY A 175 -4.08 12.53 -3.18
N LEU A 176 -3.17 11.83 -3.85
CA LEU A 176 -2.37 12.35 -4.96
C LEU A 176 -2.96 12.06 -6.35
N SER A 177 -4.17 11.49 -6.41
CA SER A 177 -4.87 11.06 -7.61
C SER A 177 -4.01 10.16 -8.52
N ILE A 178 -3.18 9.31 -7.91
CA ILE A 178 -2.41 8.29 -8.60
C ILE A 178 -3.27 7.05 -8.81
N VAL A 179 -4.17 6.74 -7.88
CA VAL A 179 -5.18 5.70 -8.05
C VAL A 179 -6.54 6.31 -7.80
N ASP A 180 -7.55 5.76 -8.46
CA ASP A 180 -8.92 6.14 -8.17
C ASP A 180 -9.28 5.52 -6.81
N ASP A 181 -9.96 6.30 -5.98
CA ASP A 181 -10.54 5.76 -4.77
C ASP A 181 -11.76 4.91 -5.20
N ASP A 182 -11.75 3.61 -4.87
CA ASP A 182 -12.92 2.74 -4.99
C ASP A 182 -13.98 3.17 -3.96
N HIS A 183 -14.54 4.37 -4.12
CA HIS A 183 -15.69 4.84 -3.36
C HIS A 183 -16.96 4.14 -3.87
N THR A 184 -17.05 2.83 -3.64
CA THR A 184 -18.34 2.19 -3.27
C THR A 184 -18.47 2.03 -1.75
N ALA A 185 -17.51 2.53 -0.98
CA ALA A 185 -17.70 2.79 0.44
C ALA A 185 -17.53 4.30 0.66
N GLN A 186 -18.60 4.95 1.13
CA GLN A 186 -18.53 6.32 1.65
C GLN A 186 -17.38 6.38 2.67
N PRO A 187 -16.55 7.45 2.64
CA PRO A 187 -15.49 7.62 3.63
C PRO A 187 -16.12 7.59 5.03
N GLN A 188 -15.81 6.56 5.80
CA GLN A 188 -16.15 6.56 7.22
C GLN A 188 -15.22 7.59 7.86
N PRO A 189 -15.76 8.64 8.51
CA PRO A 189 -14.92 9.66 9.12
C PRO A 189 -13.97 8.99 10.11
N PRO A 190 -12.75 9.53 10.26
CA PRO A 190 -11.74 8.88 11.06
C PRO A 190 -12.26 8.74 12.50
N ALA A 191 -12.36 7.50 12.97
CA ALA A 191 -13.06 7.10 14.21
C ALA A 191 -12.65 7.93 15.45
N HIS A 192 -11.48 8.57 15.41
CA HIS A 192 -11.02 9.48 16.47
C HIS A 192 -11.89 10.75 16.59
N LEU A 193 -12.38 11.34 15.50
CA LEU A 193 -13.10 12.61 15.56
C LEU A 193 -14.53 12.42 16.09
N VAL A 194 -15.23 11.37 15.63
CA VAL A 194 -16.53 10.98 16.17
C VAL A 194 -16.40 10.66 17.67
N ALA A 195 -15.37 9.93 18.07
CA ALA A 195 -15.10 9.64 19.48
C ALA A 195 -14.80 10.91 20.31
N VAL A 196 -14.04 11.86 19.78
CA VAL A 196 -13.75 13.15 20.44
C VAL A 196 -15.01 14.00 20.60
N VAL A 197 -15.84 14.10 19.56
CA VAL A 197 -17.11 14.85 19.62
C VAL A 197 -18.06 14.18 20.62
N ARG A 198 -18.25 12.85 20.54
CA ARG A 198 -19.08 12.11 21.49
C ARG A 198 -18.63 12.27 22.93
N ARG A 199 -17.31 12.16 23.17
CA ARG A 199 -16.72 12.33 24.50
C ARG A 199 -16.98 13.74 25.05
N ARG A 200 -16.73 14.79 24.26
CA ARG A 200 -16.94 16.17 24.71
C ARG A 200 -18.40 16.51 24.97
N LEU A 201 -19.33 15.97 24.18
CA LEU A 201 -20.76 16.16 24.43
C LEU A 201 -21.23 15.39 25.66
N ALA A 202 -20.66 14.21 25.93
CA ALA A 202 -20.95 13.44 27.16
C ALA A 202 -20.36 14.10 28.42
N GLU A 203 -19.23 14.82 28.29
CA GLU A 203 -18.59 15.57 29.38
C GLU A 203 -19.23 16.95 29.63
N ASP A 204 -20.11 17.44 28.73
CA ASP A 204 -20.82 18.72 28.87
C ASP A 204 -22.05 18.56 29.79
N PRO A 205 -22.07 19.20 30.98
CA PRO A 205 -23.15 19.06 31.96
C PRO A 205 -24.52 19.53 31.46
N GLU A 206 -24.57 20.40 30.44
CA GLU A 206 -25.83 20.90 29.86
C GLU A 206 -26.42 19.96 28.81
N ILE A 207 -25.62 19.06 28.23
CA ILE A 207 -25.98 18.26 27.04
C ILE A 207 -26.25 16.79 27.38
N GLY A 208 -25.41 16.14 28.20
CA GLY A 208 -25.50 14.78 28.75
C GLY A 208 -26.57 13.78 28.27
N GLU A 209 -26.82 13.66 26.96
CA GLU A 209 -27.85 12.77 26.41
C GLU A 209 -27.22 11.69 25.50
N LEU A 210 -27.41 10.42 25.87
CA LEU A 210 -26.91 9.24 25.15
C LEU A 210 -27.68 8.95 23.84
N GLY A 211 -28.73 9.71 23.53
CA GLY A 211 -29.65 9.47 22.42
C GLY A 211 -29.37 10.24 21.13
N ILE A 212 -28.30 11.04 21.07
CA ILE A 212 -27.94 11.85 19.90
C ILE A 212 -26.98 11.08 18.99
N GLY A 213 -27.43 10.82 17.77
CA GLY A 213 -26.60 10.29 16.68
C GLY A 213 -25.72 11.39 16.10
N ILE A 214 -24.45 11.04 15.85
CA ILE A 214 -23.47 11.95 15.26
C ILE A 214 -22.78 11.20 14.13
N GLU A 215 -22.93 11.72 12.93
CA GLU A 215 -22.23 11.29 11.73
C GLU A 215 -21.40 12.46 11.21
N ILE A 216 -20.18 12.16 10.77
CA ILE A 216 -19.25 13.18 10.29
C ILE A 216 -18.83 12.77 8.89
N ASP A 217 -18.73 13.75 8.00
CA ASP A 217 -18.13 13.61 6.67
C ASP A 217 -17.05 14.70 6.53
N ASP A 218 -16.34 14.73 5.40
CA ASP A 218 -15.20 15.62 5.17
C ASP A 218 -15.56 17.10 5.39
N ASP A 219 -16.74 17.55 4.96
CA ASP A 219 -17.18 18.94 5.08
C ASP A 219 -18.39 19.17 6.00
N SER A 220 -19.06 18.11 6.45
CA SER A 220 -20.34 18.23 7.18
C SER A 220 -20.43 17.35 8.43
N VAL A 221 -21.19 17.81 9.41
CA VAL A 221 -21.50 17.08 10.65
C VAL A 221 -23.01 17.00 10.77
N TRP A 222 -23.53 15.78 10.79
CA TRP A 222 -24.94 15.48 10.89
C TRP A 222 -25.30 15.12 12.32
N LEU A 223 -26.33 15.78 12.85
CA LEU A 223 -26.87 15.55 14.18
C LEU A 223 -28.27 15.00 14.04
N THR A 224 -28.49 13.79 14.55
CA THR A 224 -29.78 13.08 14.52
C THR A 224 -30.18 12.64 15.93
N GLY A 225 -31.45 12.30 16.11
CA GLY A 225 -32.00 11.88 17.41
C GLY A 225 -33.12 12.83 17.86
N SER A 226 -33.47 12.77 19.14
CA SER A 226 -34.61 13.50 19.67
C SER A 226 -34.24 14.19 20.99
N VAL A 227 -34.72 15.40 21.20
CA VAL A 227 -34.50 16.17 22.44
C VAL A 227 -35.79 16.77 22.99
N ASN A 228 -35.79 17.02 24.29
CA ASN A 228 -36.88 17.72 24.95
C ASN A 228 -36.74 19.25 24.78
N GLY A 229 -37.51 19.80 23.85
CA GLY A 229 -37.64 21.24 23.63
C GLY A 229 -36.63 21.86 22.65
N PRO A 230 -37.00 22.99 22.00
CA PRO A 230 -36.20 23.61 20.95
C PRO A 230 -34.93 24.29 21.48
N GLN A 231 -34.92 24.75 22.73
CA GLN A 231 -33.72 25.32 23.36
C GLN A 231 -32.59 24.30 23.42
N ARG A 232 -32.91 23.04 23.74
CA ARG A 232 -31.90 21.97 23.86
C ARG A 232 -31.29 21.60 22.51
N ARG A 233 -32.10 21.57 21.44
CA ARG A 233 -31.62 21.40 20.05
C ARG A 233 -30.58 22.47 19.68
N ALA A 234 -30.82 23.73 20.04
CA ALA A 234 -29.91 24.84 19.74
C ALA A 234 -28.60 24.79 20.55
N THR A 235 -28.67 24.34 21.81
CA THR A 235 -27.48 24.16 22.67
C THR A 235 -26.53 23.11 22.10
N ILE A 236 -27.06 21.96 21.66
CA ILE A 236 -26.27 20.87 21.07
C ILE A 236 -25.57 21.34 19.79
N GLU A 237 -26.31 22.00 18.89
CA GLU A 237 -25.75 22.53 17.66
C GLU A 237 -24.60 23.51 17.91
N SER A 238 -24.79 24.41 18.88
CA SER A 238 -23.78 25.41 19.25
C SER A 238 -22.53 24.77 19.87
N ALA A 239 -22.68 23.69 20.63
CA ALA A 239 -21.56 22.93 21.17
C ALA A 239 -20.79 22.18 20.08
N VAL A 240 -21.50 21.53 19.16
CA VAL A 240 -20.89 20.81 18.03
C VAL A 240 -20.13 21.77 17.13
N ARG A 241 -20.72 22.92 16.75
CA ARG A 241 -20.04 23.96 15.96
C ARG A 241 -18.72 24.42 16.60
N ARG A 242 -18.66 24.55 17.93
CA ARG A 242 -17.42 24.91 18.65
C ARG A 242 -16.34 23.83 18.56
N ILE A 243 -16.73 22.56 18.46
CA ILE A 243 -15.79 21.43 18.42
C ILE A 243 -15.28 21.18 17.00
N VAL A 244 -16.17 21.29 16.00
CA VAL A 244 -15.89 20.87 14.61
C VAL A 244 -15.40 22.03 13.71
N GLY A 245 -15.32 23.24 14.25
CA GLY A 245 -14.69 24.39 13.59
C GLY A 245 -15.44 24.88 12.37
N ALA A 246 -14.77 24.91 11.21
CA ALA A 246 -15.31 25.45 9.95
C ALA A 246 -16.23 24.49 9.18
N ARG A 247 -16.46 23.27 9.68
CA ARG A 247 -17.34 22.28 9.03
C ARG A 247 -18.81 22.71 9.09
N ASN A 248 -19.58 22.38 8.06
CA ASN A 248 -21.01 22.62 8.03
C ASN A 248 -21.71 21.73 9.07
N VAL A 249 -22.69 22.26 9.81
CA VAL A 249 -23.44 21.49 10.80
C VAL A 249 -24.89 21.40 10.37
N ILE A 250 -25.34 20.17 10.07
CA ILE A 250 -26.69 19.84 9.63
C ILE A 250 -27.41 19.23 10.84
N ASN A 251 -28.37 19.96 11.38
CA ASN A 251 -29.07 19.60 12.61
C ASN A 251 -30.47 19.07 12.30
N GLU A 252 -30.64 17.75 12.28
CA GLU A 252 -31.90 17.04 12.07
C GLU A 252 -32.49 16.49 13.37
N ILE A 253 -32.08 17.02 14.53
CA ILE A 253 -32.62 16.61 15.81
C ILE A 253 -34.12 16.97 15.88
N GLU A 254 -34.95 15.98 16.18
CA GLU A 254 -36.38 16.15 16.41
C GLU A 254 -36.66 16.70 17.80
N VAL A 255 -37.57 17.67 17.90
CA VAL A 255 -38.01 18.22 19.18
C VAL A 255 -39.26 17.48 19.62
N VAL A 256 -39.14 16.67 20.67
CA VAL A 256 -40.25 15.91 21.24
C VAL A 256 -40.65 16.53 22.57
N GLN A 257 -41.93 16.87 22.75
CA GLN A 257 -42.45 17.27 24.05
C GLN A 257 -42.79 16.01 24.85
N LEU A 258 -42.03 15.72 25.91
CA LEU A 258 -42.47 14.77 26.92
C LEU A 258 -43.59 15.42 27.72
N PHE A 259 -44.82 14.99 27.49
CA PHE A 259 -45.92 15.25 28.41
C PHE A 259 -45.71 14.37 29.65
N GLU A 260 -45.73 14.96 30.84
CA GLU A 260 -45.77 14.17 32.07
C GLU A 260 -47.02 13.26 32.05
N PRO A 261 -46.90 12.00 32.49
CA PRO A 261 -48.07 11.13 32.57
C PRO A 261 -49.07 11.74 33.54
N ALA A 262 -50.29 11.98 33.07
CA ALA A 262 -51.38 12.48 33.90
C ALA A 262 -51.55 11.57 35.12
N GLU A 263 -51.45 12.15 36.32
CA GLU A 263 -51.79 11.47 37.57
C GLU A 263 -53.17 10.82 37.42
N GLN A 264 -53.22 9.49 37.59
CA GLN A 264 -54.48 8.78 37.75
C GLN A 264 -55.14 9.27 39.04
N VAL A 265 -56.10 10.18 38.90
CA VAL A 265 -57.03 10.52 39.97
C VAL A 265 -57.83 9.28 40.29
N THR A 266 -57.59 8.72 41.46
CA THR A 266 -58.35 7.64 42.06
C THR A 266 -59.75 8.17 42.41
N GLY A 267 -60.78 7.54 41.87
CA GLY A 267 -62.19 7.77 42.18
C GLY A 267 -62.99 6.51 41.94
#